data_AF-A0A853T0J6-F1
#
_entry.id   AF-A0A853T0J6-F1
#
_cell.length_a   1.000
_cell.length_b   1.000
_cell.length_c   1.000
_cell.angle_alpha   90.00
_cell.angle_beta   90.00
_cell.angle_gamma   90.00
#
_symmetry.space_group_name_H-M   'P 1'
#
loop_
_entity.id
_entity.type
_entity.pdbx_description
1 polymer ?
#
loop_
_entity_poly.entity_id
_entity_poly.type
_entity_poly.pdbx_seq_one_letter_code
_entity_poly.pdbx_strand_id
1 'polypeptide(L)'
;MSHLLGANPSFAILDELTDADLVGALHANAIDTFPSVNGFPELQVSATNVPGIRSVVSACLSIIAERAGAQYRAGANAAHGEVTSASQGVGDVTSEARGSGARFNYGKPDYSLIPLTTLADEARVWAYGKEKYAAWNWAKGMAWSIPFACLMRHMAAWQAGEECDAESGLPHLAHAMCNLRMLTLYATNYQEGDDRPTKELQP
;
A
#
# COMPACT_ATOMS: atom_id res chain seq x y z
N MET A 1 34.69 -8.62 -39.50
CA MET A 1 34.02 -7.45 -40.08
C MET A 1 32.59 -7.44 -39.58
N SER A 2 32.34 -6.80 -38.44
CA SER A 2 31.02 -6.68 -37.83
C SER A 2 30.21 -5.64 -38.60
N HIS A 3 29.14 -6.09 -39.24
CA HIS A 3 28.18 -5.22 -39.90
C HIS A 3 27.43 -4.38 -38.86
N LEU A 4 27.44 -3.06 -39.08
CA LEU A 4 26.59 -2.06 -38.47
C LEU A 4 25.12 -2.48 -38.59
N LEU A 5 24.48 -2.83 -37.46
CA LEU A 5 23.02 -2.83 -37.34
C LEU A 5 22.60 -1.42 -36.96
N GLY A 6 21.89 -0.76 -37.87
CA GLY A 6 21.38 0.59 -37.72
C GLY A 6 20.42 0.70 -36.54
N ALA A 7 20.67 1.70 -35.70
CA ALA A 7 19.69 2.20 -34.74
C ALA A 7 18.44 2.64 -35.52
N ASN A 8 17.30 2.06 -35.15
CA ASN A 8 16.00 2.43 -35.70
C ASN A 8 15.64 3.83 -35.17
N PRO A 9 15.55 4.87 -36.02
CA PRO A 9 15.49 6.27 -35.56
C PRO A 9 14.18 6.67 -34.86
N SER A 10 13.21 5.76 -34.77
CA SER A 10 11.90 6.02 -34.16
C SER A 10 11.89 5.96 -32.63
N PHE A 11 12.91 5.39 -31.98
CA PHE A 11 12.94 5.26 -30.51
C PHE A 11 13.67 6.41 -29.80
N ALA A 12 14.68 7.01 -30.44
CA ALA A 12 15.47 8.08 -29.82
C ALA A 12 14.67 9.36 -29.53
N ILE A 13 13.57 9.59 -30.26
CA ILE A 13 12.72 10.78 -30.09
C ILE A 13 11.87 10.68 -28.81
N LEU A 14 11.54 9.47 -28.34
CA LEU A 14 10.61 9.28 -27.21
C LEU A 14 11.26 9.54 -25.84
N ASP A 15 12.58 9.35 -25.74
CA ASP A 15 13.32 9.58 -24.50
C ASP A 15 13.46 11.06 -24.14
N GLU A 16 13.39 11.96 -25.13
CA GLU A 16 13.47 13.42 -24.95
C GLU A 16 12.11 14.07 -24.63
N LEU A 17 11.00 13.32 -24.69
CA LEU A 17 9.65 13.82 -24.45
C LEU A 17 9.33 13.88 -22.95
N THR A 18 8.61 14.93 -22.55
CA THR A 18 8.10 15.06 -21.18
C THR A 18 6.92 14.11 -20.98
N ASP A 19 6.59 13.79 -19.72
CA ASP A 19 5.44 12.94 -19.40
C ASP A 19 4.12 13.56 -19.92
N ALA A 20 4.05 14.89 -19.99
CA ALA A 20 2.91 15.60 -20.58
C ALA A 20 2.81 15.41 -22.10
N ASP A 21 3.94 15.37 -22.81
CA ASP A 21 3.98 15.10 -24.25
C ASP A 21 3.57 13.66 -24.58
N LEU A 22 4.00 12.70 -23.75
CA LEU A 22 3.63 11.28 -23.89
C LEU A 22 2.15 11.05 -23.59
N VAL A 23 1.59 11.72 -22.57
CA VAL A 23 0.14 11.69 -22.28
C VAL A 23 -0.65 12.36 -23.42
N GLY A 24 -0.16 13.48 -23.97
CA GLY A 24 -0.75 14.12 -25.14
C GLY A 24 -0.79 13.21 -26.37
N ALA A 25 0.26 12.42 -26.61
CA ALA A 25 0.31 11.44 -27.70
C ALA A 25 -0.66 10.26 -27.49
N LEU A 26 -0.93 9.85 -26.23
CA LEU A 26 -1.93 8.85 -25.89
C LEU A 26 -3.37 9.38 -26.07
N HIS A 27 -3.63 10.63 -25.66
CA HIS A 27 -4.94 11.28 -25.82
C HIS A 27 -5.28 11.54 -27.30
N ALA A 28 -4.31 11.93 -28.13
CA ALA A 28 -4.51 12.12 -29.57
C ALA A 28 -4.91 10.82 -30.31
N ASN A 29 -4.65 9.66 -29.72
CA ASN A 29 -5.01 8.34 -30.25
C ASN A 29 -6.22 7.69 -29.53
N ALA A 30 -7.00 8.49 -28.77
CA ALA A 30 -8.21 8.09 -28.06
C ALA A 30 -8.01 6.98 -27.01
N ILE A 31 -7.10 7.19 -26.06
CA ILE A 31 -6.96 6.36 -24.85
C ILE A 31 -7.28 7.24 -23.63
N ASP A 32 -8.42 6.99 -22.99
CA ASP A 32 -8.80 7.65 -21.73
C ASP A 32 -7.86 7.20 -20.59
N THR A 33 -7.23 8.16 -19.91
CA THR A 33 -6.41 7.94 -18.72
C THR A 33 -7.25 8.10 -17.46
N PHE A 34 -7.46 7.04 -16.69
CA PHE A 34 -8.16 7.10 -15.39
C PHE A 34 -7.18 7.20 -14.20
N PRO A 35 -7.57 7.83 -13.06
CA PRO A 35 -6.71 7.90 -11.88
C PRO A 35 -6.64 6.55 -11.14
N SER A 36 -5.44 6.15 -10.67
CA SER A 36 -5.15 4.82 -10.12
C SER A 36 -5.65 4.57 -8.68
N VAL A 37 -6.02 3.32 -8.40
CA VAL A 37 -6.55 2.86 -7.09
C VAL A 37 -5.46 2.37 -6.11
N ASN A 38 -4.19 2.29 -6.50
CA ASN A 38 -3.10 1.75 -5.66
C ASN A 38 -1.77 2.54 -5.73
N GLY A 39 -1.78 3.79 -6.22
CA GLY A 39 -0.57 4.61 -6.31
C GLY A 39 0.43 4.19 -7.40
N PHE A 40 0.06 3.23 -8.26
CA PHE A 40 0.77 2.90 -9.50
C PHE A 40 -0.23 2.99 -10.67
N PRO A 41 0.07 3.74 -11.74
CA PRO A 41 -0.80 3.79 -12.92
C PRO A 41 -0.68 2.48 -13.72
N GLU A 42 -1.72 1.64 -13.65
CA GLU A 42 -1.89 0.49 -14.56
C GLU A 42 -2.79 0.96 -15.71
N LEU A 43 -2.19 1.24 -16.87
CA LEU A 43 -2.89 1.77 -18.06
C LEU A 43 -3.40 0.61 -18.93
N GLN A 44 -4.73 0.52 -19.10
CA GLN A 44 -5.35 -0.44 -20.03
C GLN A 44 -5.65 0.24 -21.38
N VAL A 45 -5.23 -0.40 -22.48
CA VAL A 45 -5.38 0.11 -23.85
C VAL A 45 -6.61 -0.51 -24.50
N SER A 46 -7.60 0.32 -24.87
CA SER A 46 -8.60 -0.04 -25.88
C SER A 46 -7.96 0.08 -27.26
N ALA A 47 -7.48 -1.04 -27.80
CA ALA A 47 -6.66 -1.02 -29.01
C ALA A 47 -7.49 -0.78 -30.28
N THR A 48 -7.32 0.37 -30.92
CA THR A 48 -7.64 0.52 -32.35
C THR A 48 -6.78 -0.47 -33.16
N ASN A 49 -7.41 -1.22 -34.06
CA ASN A 49 -6.82 -2.39 -34.72
C ASN A 49 -5.95 -2.00 -35.93
N VAL A 50 -5.06 -1.02 -35.76
CA VAL A 50 -4.12 -0.55 -36.80
C VAL A 50 -2.70 -1.01 -36.45
N PRO A 51 -2.04 -1.86 -37.26
CA PRO A 51 -0.79 -2.55 -36.90
C PRO A 51 0.46 -1.67 -36.60
N GLY A 52 0.37 -0.34 -36.70
CA GLY A 52 1.47 0.58 -36.35
C GLY A 52 1.27 1.38 -35.05
N ILE A 53 0.03 1.50 -34.56
CA ILE A 53 -0.30 2.34 -33.40
C ILE A 53 -0.02 1.59 -32.09
N ARG A 54 -0.18 0.26 -32.08
CA ARG A 54 0.06 -0.58 -30.89
C ARG A 54 1.51 -0.54 -30.39
N SER A 55 2.50 -0.51 -31.28
CA SER A 55 3.92 -0.52 -30.86
C SER A 55 4.32 0.79 -30.20
N VAL A 56 3.82 1.93 -30.72
CA VAL A 56 4.09 3.26 -30.17
C VAL A 56 3.41 3.43 -28.81
N VAL A 57 2.14 3.04 -28.69
CA VAL A 57 1.40 3.09 -27.42
C VAL A 57 2.06 2.19 -26.36
N SER A 58 2.44 0.95 -26.72
CA SER A 58 3.12 0.03 -25.79
C SER A 58 4.48 0.57 -25.33
N ALA A 59 5.22 1.25 -26.21
CA ALA A 59 6.50 1.87 -25.88
C ALA A 59 6.29 3.06 -24.92
N CYS A 60 5.36 3.97 -25.21
CA CYS A 60 5.05 5.10 -24.34
C CYS A 60 4.60 4.64 -22.94
N LEU A 61 3.78 3.59 -22.86
CA LEU A 61 3.31 3.04 -21.58
C LEU A 61 4.43 2.43 -20.74
N SER A 62 5.36 1.71 -21.38
CA SER A 62 6.50 1.11 -20.69
C SER A 62 7.41 2.19 -20.11
N ILE A 63 7.66 3.26 -20.88
CA ILE A 63 8.46 4.41 -20.45
C ILE A 63 7.78 5.15 -19.29
N ILE A 64 6.47 5.39 -19.36
CA ILE A 64 5.72 6.04 -18.27
C ILE A 64 5.74 5.17 -17.00
N ALA A 65 5.55 3.86 -17.12
CA ALA A 65 5.59 2.94 -15.98
C ALA A 65 6.99 2.87 -15.35
N GLU A 66 8.04 2.85 -16.15
CA GLU A 66 9.43 2.91 -15.68
C GLU A 66 9.74 4.24 -15.00
N ARG A 67 9.29 5.37 -15.55
CA ARG A 67 9.45 6.71 -14.97
C ARG A 67 8.67 6.88 -13.67
N ALA A 68 7.43 6.40 -13.61
CA ALA A 68 6.62 6.41 -12.38
C ALA A 68 7.23 5.50 -11.30
N GLY A 69 7.74 4.33 -11.67
CA GLY A 69 8.49 3.45 -10.77
C GLY A 69 9.79 4.09 -10.27
N ALA A 70 10.51 4.80 -11.14
CA ALA A 70 11.72 5.54 -10.78
C ALA A 70 11.42 6.72 -9.85
N GLN A 71 10.33 7.46 -10.07
CA GLN A 71 9.88 8.55 -9.19
C GLN A 71 9.42 8.03 -7.83
N TYR A 72 8.70 6.90 -7.76
CA TYR A 72 8.31 6.28 -6.49
C TYR A 72 9.54 5.78 -5.72
N ARG A 73 10.49 5.12 -6.39
CA ARG A 73 11.77 4.71 -5.80
C ARG A 73 12.61 5.92 -5.37
N ALA A 74 12.61 7.00 -6.14
CA ALA A 74 13.27 8.25 -5.78
C ALA A 74 12.57 8.95 -4.61
N GLY A 75 11.24 8.89 -4.48
CA GLY A 75 10.50 9.40 -3.32
C GLY A 75 10.73 8.59 -2.05
N ALA A 76 10.76 7.25 -2.17
CA ALA A 76 11.15 6.36 -1.08
C ALA A 76 12.62 6.56 -0.66
N ASN A 77 13.52 6.81 -1.63
CA ASN A 77 14.93 7.12 -1.34
C ASN A 77 15.16 8.58 -0.92
N ALA A 78 14.30 9.54 -1.30
CA ALA A 78 14.37 10.94 -0.86
C ALA A 78 13.90 11.10 0.59
N ALA A 79 13.02 10.20 1.07
CA ALA A 79 12.79 10.02 2.51
C ALA A 79 14.04 9.49 3.25
N HIS A 80 15.03 8.98 2.51
CA HIS A 80 16.35 8.58 2.98
C HIS A 80 17.48 9.51 2.48
N GLY A 81 17.18 10.79 2.25
CA GLY A 81 18.19 11.80 1.96
C GLY A 81 19.34 11.73 2.97
N GLU A 82 20.57 11.81 2.47
CA GLU A 82 21.83 11.66 3.19
C GLU A 82 21.93 12.62 4.39
N VAL A 83 21.48 12.15 5.57
CA VAL A 83 21.65 12.86 6.85
C VAL A 83 23.11 12.73 7.27
N THR A 84 23.92 13.71 6.90
CA THR A 84 25.28 13.84 7.42
C THR A 84 25.24 14.47 8.82
N SER A 85 25.20 13.59 9.82
CA SER A 85 26.04 13.59 11.03
C SER A 85 25.26 13.05 12.24
N ALA A 86 25.98 12.24 13.01
CA ALA A 86 25.62 11.50 14.21
C ALA A 86 24.45 12.05 15.06
N SER A 87 23.62 11.12 15.53
CA SER A 87 22.86 11.16 16.80
C SER A 87 21.57 11.98 16.88
N GLN A 88 20.49 11.51 16.26
CA GLN A 88 19.14 11.69 16.82
C GLN A 88 18.86 10.64 17.90
N GLY A 89 19.79 10.47 18.84
CA GLY A 89 19.63 9.61 20.00
C GLY A 89 19.31 10.43 21.25
N VAL A 90 18.49 9.91 22.15
CA VAL A 90 18.35 10.46 23.51
C VAL A 90 19.46 9.88 24.37
N GLY A 91 20.08 10.66 25.27
CA GLY A 91 21.07 10.20 26.25
C GLY A 91 22.53 10.24 25.78
N ASP A 92 23.43 9.81 26.65
CA ASP A 92 24.89 9.85 26.47
C ASP A 92 25.48 8.45 26.68
N VAL A 93 26.00 7.87 25.59
CA VAL A 93 26.60 6.52 25.60
C VAL A 93 27.86 6.43 26.46
N THR A 94 28.47 7.57 26.81
CA THR A 94 29.74 7.64 27.56
C THR A 94 29.57 7.95 29.04
N SER A 95 28.34 8.20 29.51
CA SER A 95 28.07 8.66 30.87
C SER A 95 27.53 7.55 31.76
N GLU A 96 28.16 7.39 32.93
CA GLU A 96 27.74 6.48 34.02
C GLU A 96 26.70 7.12 34.96
N ALA A 97 26.26 8.35 34.69
CA ALA A 97 25.31 9.04 35.54
C ALA A 97 23.91 8.41 35.46
N ARG A 98 23.21 8.26 36.59
CA ARG A 98 21.83 7.76 36.60
C ARG A 98 20.93 8.67 35.75
N GLY A 99 20.30 8.10 34.70
CA GLY A 99 19.43 8.83 33.77
C GLY A 99 20.09 9.20 32.43
N SER A 100 21.38 8.92 32.23
CA SER A 100 22.11 9.17 30.97
C SER A 100 21.79 8.17 29.84
N GLY A 101 20.88 7.22 30.06
CA GLY A 101 20.70 6.06 29.19
C GLY A 101 20.47 6.42 27.72
N ALA A 102 21.43 6.05 26.86
CA ALA A 102 21.38 6.36 25.44
C ALA A 102 20.43 5.44 24.65
N ARG A 103 19.69 6.00 23.68
CA ARG A 103 18.81 5.28 22.75
C ARG A 103 18.80 5.94 21.37
N PHE A 104 19.04 5.16 20.32
CA PHE A 104 18.94 5.60 18.93
C PHE A 104 17.61 5.11 18.32
N ASN A 105 16.63 6.00 18.23
CA ASN A 105 15.28 5.67 17.76
C ASN A 105 14.97 6.19 16.35
N TYR A 106 15.90 6.90 15.71
CA TYR A 106 15.73 7.38 14.33
C TYR A 106 15.35 6.24 13.37
N GLY A 107 14.33 6.48 12.54
CA GLY A 107 13.83 5.52 11.56
C GLY A 107 13.03 4.34 12.13
N LYS A 108 12.79 4.29 13.45
CA LYS A 108 11.97 3.24 14.09
C LYS A 108 10.55 3.75 14.34
N PRO A 109 9.51 2.89 14.27
CA PRO A 109 8.16 3.27 14.67
C PRO A 109 8.12 3.76 16.13
N ASP A 110 7.50 4.91 16.34
CA ASP A 110 7.26 5.46 17.68
C ASP A 110 5.88 5.04 18.18
N TYR A 111 5.84 3.93 18.94
CA TYR A 111 4.61 3.41 19.51
C TYR A 111 3.98 4.34 20.57
N SER A 112 4.70 5.34 21.08
CA SER A 112 4.15 6.30 22.05
C SER A 112 3.11 7.25 21.42
N LEU A 113 3.13 7.39 20.10
CA LEU A 113 2.16 8.17 19.34
C LEU A 113 0.80 7.47 19.21
N ILE A 114 0.71 6.19 19.56
CA ILE A 114 -0.54 5.44 19.49
C ILE A 114 -1.34 5.70 20.77
N PRO A 115 -2.60 6.18 20.68
CA PRO A 115 -3.47 6.30 21.83
C PRO A 115 -3.70 4.93 22.48
N LEU A 116 -3.00 4.62 23.57
CA LEU A 116 -3.04 3.29 24.19
C LEU A 116 -4.43 2.89 24.68
N THR A 117 -5.31 3.86 24.92
CA THR A 117 -6.72 3.61 25.28
C THR A 117 -7.47 2.85 24.20
N THR A 118 -7.19 3.11 22.91
CA THR A 118 -7.84 2.36 21.82
C THR A 118 -7.32 0.93 21.75
N LEU A 119 -6.04 0.70 22.09
CA LEU A 119 -5.45 -0.65 22.15
C LEU A 119 -6.07 -1.52 23.25
N ALA A 120 -6.45 -0.93 24.38
CA ALA A 120 -7.06 -1.65 25.49
C ALA A 120 -8.42 -2.26 25.09
N ASP A 121 -9.23 -1.50 24.35
CA ASP A 121 -10.54 -1.95 23.86
C ASP A 121 -10.39 -3.10 22.85
N GLU A 122 -9.44 -2.98 21.93
CA GLU A 122 -9.10 -4.05 20.99
C GLU A 122 -8.60 -5.31 21.72
N ALA A 123 -7.75 -5.15 22.74
CA ALA A 123 -7.26 -6.27 23.53
C ALA A 123 -8.40 -7.06 24.21
N ARG A 124 -9.47 -6.37 24.64
CA ARG A 124 -10.69 -7.02 25.16
C ARG A 124 -11.42 -7.81 24.08
N VAL A 125 -11.52 -7.27 22.86
CA VAL A 125 -12.10 -8.00 21.72
C VAL A 125 -11.26 -9.23 21.35
N TRP A 126 -9.93 -9.12 21.37
CA TRP A 126 -9.05 -10.27 21.17
C TRP A 126 -9.19 -11.32 22.27
N ALA A 127 -9.36 -10.90 23.53
CA ALA A 127 -9.63 -11.80 24.65
C ALA A 127 -10.97 -12.53 24.46
N TYR A 128 -12.03 -11.80 24.05
CA TYR A 128 -13.31 -12.39 23.69
C TYR A 128 -13.17 -13.44 22.56
N GLY A 129 -12.46 -13.10 21.49
CA GLY A 129 -12.17 -14.02 20.39
C GLY A 129 -11.36 -15.25 20.83
N LYS A 130 -10.42 -15.09 21.76
CA LYS A 130 -9.67 -16.19 22.38
C LYS A 130 -10.59 -17.13 23.16
N GLU A 131 -11.53 -16.60 23.93
CA GLU A 131 -12.50 -17.42 24.68
C GLU A 131 -13.42 -18.19 23.72
N LYS A 132 -13.89 -17.54 22.64
CA LYS A 132 -14.80 -18.13 21.65
C LYS A 132 -14.14 -19.15 20.72
N TYR A 133 -12.90 -18.91 20.28
CA TYR A 133 -12.25 -19.68 19.20
C TYR A 133 -10.88 -20.28 19.56
N ALA A 134 -10.44 -20.18 20.81
CA ALA A 134 -9.09 -20.43 21.28
C ALA A 134 -8.05 -19.36 20.86
N ALA A 135 -6.95 -19.30 21.61
CA ALA A 135 -5.85 -18.37 21.33
C ALA A 135 -5.25 -18.64 19.94
N TRP A 136 -4.83 -17.57 19.26
CA TRP A 136 -4.17 -17.62 17.94
C TRP A 136 -4.99 -18.23 16.81
N ASN A 137 -6.32 -18.42 16.97
CA ASN A 137 -7.14 -18.97 15.90
C ASN A 137 -7.08 -18.14 14.61
N TRP A 138 -7.04 -16.81 14.73
CA TRP A 138 -6.86 -15.90 13.61
C TRP A 138 -5.55 -16.13 12.86
N ALA A 139 -4.48 -16.56 13.53
CA ALA A 139 -3.15 -16.71 12.93
C ALA A 139 -3.06 -17.87 11.93
N LYS A 140 -4.09 -18.73 11.86
CA LYS A 140 -4.20 -19.80 10.86
C LYS A 140 -4.49 -19.28 9.45
N GLY A 141 -4.83 -18.00 9.32
CA GLY A 141 -5.29 -17.41 8.07
C GLY A 141 -6.76 -17.77 7.78
N MET A 142 -7.38 -16.96 6.94
CA MET A 142 -8.74 -17.15 6.41
C MET A 142 -8.89 -16.33 5.13
N ALA A 143 -9.94 -16.60 4.35
CA ALA A 143 -10.27 -15.81 3.17
C ALA A 143 -10.48 -14.33 3.56
N TRP A 144 -9.92 -13.37 2.82
CA TRP A 144 -9.93 -11.94 3.16
C TRP A 144 -11.34 -11.36 3.25
N SER A 145 -12.28 -11.91 2.49
CA SER A 145 -13.70 -11.56 2.56
C SER A 145 -14.31 -11.76 3.94
N ILE A 146 -13.79 -12.69 4.76
CA ILE A 146 -14.32 -13.00 6.09
C ILE A 146 -14.11 -11.84 7.08
N PRO A 147 -12.87 -11.40 7.39
CA PRO A 147 -12.66 -10.24 8.26
C PRO A 147 -13.19 -8.95 7.63
N PHE A 148 -13.18 -8.83 6.29
CA PHE A 148 -13.81 -7.69 5.61
C PHE A 148 -15.31 -7.61 5.87
N ALA A 149 -16.05 -8.69 5.67
CA ALA A 149 -17.49 -8.72 5.92
C ALA A 149 -17.81 -8.50 7.40
N CYS A 150 -16.98 -9.02 8.32
CA CYS A 150 -17.14 -8.77 9.75
C CYS A 150 -16.93 -7.29 10.09
N LEU A 151 -15.85 -6.69 9.59
CA LEU A 151 -15.58 -5.26 9.72
C LEU A 151 -16.77 -4.43 9.24
N MET A 152 -17.29 -4.71 8.04
CA MET A 152 -18.40 -3.97 7.46
C MET A 152 -19.68 -4.06 8.29
N ARG A 153 -19.98 -5.21 8.91
CA ARG A 153 -21.13 -5.35 9.82
C ARG A 153 -21.00 -4.49 11.08
N HIS A 154 -19.82 -4.46 11.71
CA HIS A 154 -19.62 -3.59 12.87
C HIS A 154 -19.64 -2.10 12.50
N MET A 155 -19.07 -1.73 11.35
CA MET A 155 -19.14 -0.35 10.86
C MET A 155 -20.57 0.07 10.52
N ALA A 156 -21.37 -0.82 9.92
CA ALA A 156 -22.77 -0.54 9.62
C ALA A 156 -23.62 -0.37 10.90
N ALA A 157 -23.44 -1.22 11.91
CA ALA A 157 -24.13 -1.10 13.20
C ALA A 157 -23.74 0.20 13.92
N TRP A 158 -22.45 0.53 13.94
CA TRP A 158 -21.96 1.81 14.48
C TRP A 158 -22.57 3.01 13.75
N GLN A 159 -22.60 2.98 12.41
CA GLN A 159 -23.22 4.03 11.61
C GLN A 159 -24.73 4.16 11.87
N ALA A 160 -25.40 3.06 12.23
CA ALA A 160 -26.81 3.05 12.62
C ALA A 160 -27.06 3.58 14.05
N GLY A 161 -26.02 3.92 14.81
CA GLY A 161 -26.10 4.44 16.18
C GLY A 161 -25.97 3.39 17.28
N GLU A 162 -25.57 2.16 16.95
CA GLU A 162 -25.24 1.14 17.95
C GLU A 162 -23.78 1.29 18.41
N GLU A 163 -23.56 1.51 19.70
CA GLU A 163 -22.20 1.72 20.23
C GLU A 163 -21.47 0.40 20.53
N CYS A 164 -22.20 -0.60 21.02
CA CYS A 164 -21.64 -1.88 21.47
C CYS A 164 -22.31 -3.06 20.78
N ASP A 165 -21.50 -4.04 20.41
CA ASP A 165 -21.92 -5.29 19.84
C ASP A 165 -22.77 -6.09 20.84
N ALA A 166 -23.96 -6.54 20.40
CA ALA A 166 -24.93 -7.20 21.27
C ALA A 166 -24.45 -8.57 21.80
N GLU A 167 -23.55 -9.24 21.09
CA GLU A 167 -23.04 -10.56 21.48
C GLU A 167 -21.99 -10.45 22.59
N SER A 168 -21.00 -9.57 22.39
CA SER A 168 -19.84 -9.42 23.27
C SER A 168 -20.00 -8.33 24.33
N GLY A 169 -20.92 -7.38 24.13
CA GLY A 169 -21.03 -6.17 24.95
C GLY A 169 -19.86 -5.19 24.78
N LEU A 170 -19.03 -5.36 23.74
CA LEU A 170 -17.84 -4.54 23.48
C LEU A 170 -18.04 -3.55 22.32
N PRO A 171 -17.29 -2.43 22.26
CA PRO A 171 -17.50 -1.39 21.24
C PRO A 171 -17.38 -1.90 19.79
N HIS A 172 -18.29 -1.49 18.90
CA HIS A 172 -18.24 -1.86 17.48
C HIS A 172 -16.94 -1.41 16.81
N LEU A 173 -16.43 -0.21 17.15
CA LEU A 173 -15.18 0.29 16.61
C LEU A 173 -13.98 -0.59 17.00
N ALA A 174 -13.99 -1.18 18.19
CA ALA A 174 -12.92 -2.10 18.62
C ALA A 174 -12.94 -3.41 17.80
N HIS A 175 -14.12 -3.94 17.51
CA HIS A 175 -14.26 -5.09 16.60
C HIS A 175 -13.81 -4.77 15.17
N ALA A 176 -14.17 -3.59 14.66
CA ALA A 176 -13.74 -3.13 13.35
C ALA A 176 -12.20 -3.02 13.28
N MET A 177 -11.56 -2.42 14.28
CA MET A 177 -10.10 -2.31 14.36
C MET A 177 -9.41 -3.69 14.38
N CYS A 178 -9.92 -4.67 15.13
CA CYS A 178 -9.36 -6.02 15.16
C CYS A 178 -9.40 -6.69 13.78
N ASN A 179 -10.53 -6.56 13.06
CA ASN A 179 -10.67 -7.08 11.71
C ASN A 179 -9.77 -6.36 10.70
N LEU A 180 -9.62 -5.04 10.83
CA LEU A 180 -8.73 -4.27 9.98
C LEU A 180 -7.27 -4.70 10.18
N ARG A 181 -6.84 -4.94 11.42
CA ARG A 181 -5.49 -5.46 11.71
C ARG A 181 -5.24 -6.82 11.07
N MET A 182 -6.22 -7.73 11.10
CA MET A 182 -6.11 -9.01 10.39
C MET A 182 -5.91 -8.78 8.89
N LEU A 183 -6.71 -7.92 8.28
CA LEU A 183 -6.58 -7.58 6.86
C LEU A 183 -5.23 -6.96 6.51
N THR A 184 -4.75 -5.99 7.31
CA THR A 184 -3.42 -5.36 7.11
C THR A 184 -2.30 -6.39 7.21
N LEU A 185 -2.39 -7.31 8.17
CA LEU A 185 -1.42 -8.39 8.31
C LEU A 185 -1.50 -9.36 7.13
N TYR A 186 -2.69 -9.81 6.74
CA TYR A 186 -2.85 -10.75 5.63
C TYR A 186 -2.40 -10.17 4.30
N ALA A 187 -2.64 -8.88 4.05
CA ALA A 187 -2.14 -8.19 2.85
C ALA A 187 -0.61 -8.28 2.70
N THR A 188 0.09 -8.36 3.83
CA THR A 188 1.56 -8.45 3.85
C THR A 188 2.07 -9.88 3.93
N ASN A 189 1.38 -10.75 4.67
CA ASN A 189 1.92 -12.03 5.13
C ASN A 189 1.08 -13.27 4.74
N TYR A 190 -0.09 -13.09 4.12
CA TYR A 190 -1.02 -14.17 3.75
C TYR A 190 -1.84 -13.80 2.50
N GLN A 191 -1.15 -13.63 1.38
CA GLN A 191 -1.73 -13.20 0.09
C GLN A 191 -2.52 -14.30 -0.60
N GLU A 192 -2.20 -15.56 -0.32
CA GLU A 192 -2.96 -16.73 -0.79
C GLU A 192 -4.39 -16.78 -0.25
N GLY A 193 -4.70 -16.00 0.80
CA GLY A 193 -6.05 -15.81 1.33
C GLY A 193 -6.88 -14.76 0.62
N ASP A 194 -6.32 -14.03 -0.36
CA ASP A 194 -7.05 -12.97 -1.08
C ASP A 194 -8.07 -13.58 -2.04
N ASP A 195 -9.34 -13.50 -1.65
CA ASP A 195 -10.49 -14.00 -2.40
C ASP A 195 -11.37 -12.86 -2.96
N ARG A 196 -10.82 -11.65 -3.07
CA ARG A 196 -11.51 -10.54 -3.71
C ARG A 196 -11.81 -10.90 -5.18
N PRO A 197 -12.95 -10.44 -5.73
CA PRO A 197 -13.27 -10.65 -7.13
C PRO A 197 -12.12 -10.24 -8.03
N THR A 198 -11.80 -11.07 -9.01
CA THR A 198 -10.72 -10.79 -9.96
C THR A 198 -10.94 -9.44 -10.62
N LYS A 199 -9.83 -8.77 -10.97
CA LYS A 199 -9.85 -7.43 -11.57
C LYS A 199 -10.76 -7.37 -12.80
N GLU A 200 -10.97 -8.48 -13.52
CA GLU A 200 -11.83 -8.52 -14.71
C GLU A 200 -13.33 -8.25 -14.42
N LEU A 201 -13.76 -8.35 -13.16
CA LEU A 201 -15.14 -8.09 -12.74
C LEU A 201 -15.30 -6.74 -12.03
N GLN A 202 -14.24 -5.94 -11.94
CA GLN A 202 -14.29 -4.59 -11.38
C GLN A 202 -14.42 -3.57 -12.54
N PRO A 203 -15.38 -2.62 -12.46
CA PRO A 203 -15.63 -1.63 -13.51
C PRO A 203 -14.48 -0.64 -13.71
#